data_AF-A0AAU7L4M6-F1
#
_entry.id   AF-A0AAU7L4M6-F1
#
_cell.length_a   1.000
_cell.length_b   1.000
_cell.length_c   1.000
_cell.angle_alpha   90.00
_cell.angle_beta   90.00
_cell.angle_gamma   90.00
#
_symmetry.space_group_name_H-M   'P 1'
#
loop_
_entity.id
_entity.type
_entity.pdbx_description
1 polymer ?
#
loop_
_entity_poly.entity_id
_entity_poly.type
_entity_poly.pdbx_seq_one_letter_code
_entity_poly.pdbx_strand_id
1 'polypeptide(L)'
;MADTQDQNIQDLIERAEAAVREAQRSIEASDDNLRKLGLDPDKVRATLQAQPMDERQRQEAEALFRQDMEAVDREVEQEAAYARQRSTPRAPGAPVKRPRTMV
;
A
#
# COMPACT_ATOMS: atom_id res chain seq x y z
N MET A 1 18.87 -44.63 1.29
CA MET A 1 19.63 -43.38 1.50
C MET A 1 19.65 -42.50 0.24
N ALA A 2 19.47 -43.04 -0.98
CA ALA A 2 19.33 -42.24 -2.20
C ALA A 2 17.94 -41.57 -2.33
N ASP A 3 16.87 -42.28 -1.96
CA ASP A 3 15.48 -41.79 -2.10
C ASP A 3 15.20 -40.47 -1.35
N THR A 4 15.83 -40.26 -0.19
CA THR A 4 15.67 -39.02 0.60
C THR A 4 16.37 -37.82 -0.04
N GLN A 5 17.43 -38.04 -0.81
CA GLN A 5 18.17 -36.96 -1.46
C GLN A 5 17.48 -36.51 -2.75
N ASP A 6 16.92 -37.46 -3.50
CA ASP A 6 16.10 -37.17 -4.69
C ASP A 6 14.78 -36.46 -4.33
N GLN A 7 14.14 -36.84 -3.21
CA GLN A 7 12.96 -36.13 -2.69
C GLN A 7 13.26 -34.69 -2.28
N ASN A 8 14.41 -34.42 -1.64
CA ASN A 8 14.82 -33.05 -1.29
C ASN A 8 15.11 -32.18 -2.51
N ILE A 9 15.65 -32.76 -3.59
CA ILE A 9 15.90 -32.04 -4.84
C ILE A 9 14.57 -31.71 -5.55
N GLN A 10 13.63 -32.65 -5.58
CA GLN A 10 12.30 -32.42 -6.15
C GLN A 10 11.54 -31.33 -5.38
N ASP A 11 11.56 -31.37 -4.04
CA ASP A 11 10.95 -30.33 -3.19
C ASP A 11 11.57 -28.95 -3.43
N LEU A 12 12.90 -28.88 -3.63
CA LEU A 12 13.59 -27.63 -3.94
C LEU A 12 13.16 -27.07 -5.29
N ILE A 13 13.05 -27.93 -6.31
CA ILE A 13 12.61 -27.55 -7.65
C ILE A 13 11.17 -27.05 -7.60
N GLU A 14 10.27 -27.76 -6.92
CA GLU A 14 8.86 -27.36 -6.81
C GLU A 14 8.71 -26.00 -6.10
N ARG A 15 9.49 -25.77 -5.04
CA ARG A 15 9.53 -24.46 -4.35
C ARG A 15 10.10 -23.36 -5.24
N ALA A 16 11.14 -23.65 -6.01
CA ALA A 16 11.71 -22.69 -6.95
C ALA A 16 10.70 -22.33 -8.05
N GLU A 17 9.99 -23.31 -8.61
CA GLU A 17 8.93 -23.08 -9.59
C GLU A 17 7.76 -22.28 -9.01
N ALA A 18 7.36 -22.57 -7.77
CA ALA A 18 6.33 -21.81 -7.07
C ALA A 18 6.75 -20.33 -6.90
N ALA A 19 8.00 -20.10 -6.48
CA ALA A 19 8.55 -18.76 -6.32
C ALA A 19 8.63 -17.99 -7.65
N VAL A 20 9.03 -18.66 -8.74
CA VAL A 20 9.06 -18.06 -10.08
C VAL A 20 7.65 -17.67 -10.54
N ARG A 21 6.67 -18.56 -10.37
CA ARG A 21 5.26 -18.26 -10.72
C ARG A 21 4.67 -17.13 -9.88
N GLU A 22 5.06 -17.02 -8.61
CA GLU A 22 4.65 -15.91 -7.74
C GLU A 22 5.29 -14.59 -8.19
N ALA A 23 6.61 -14.61 -8.47
CA ALA A 23 7.31 -13.44 -8.97
C ALA A 23 6.72 -12.95 -10.30
N GLN A 24 6.41 -13.84 -11.23
CA GLN A 24 5.76 -13.49 -12.51
C GLN A 24 4.41 -12.82 -12.29
N ARG A 25 3.54 -13.39 -11.45
CA ARG A 25 2.24 -12.79 -11.12
C ARG A 25 2.38 -11.42 -10.45
N SER A 26 3.36 -11.26 -9.57
CA SER A 26 3.64 -9.99 -8.91
C SER A 26 4.11 -8.92 -9.90
N ILE A 27 4.95 -9.30 -10.86
CA ILE A 27 5.41 -8.41 -11.93
C ILE A 27 4.24 -7.97 -12.81
N GLU A 28 3.41 -8.91 -13.25
CA GLU A 28 2.22 -8.62 -14.08
C GLU A 28 1.23 -7.69 -13.36
N ALA A 29 0.95 -7.97 -12.08
CA ALA A 29 0.08 -7.12 -11.26
C ALA A 29 0.66 -5.70 -11.09
N SER A 30 1.98 -5.59 -10.97
CA SER A 30 2.68 -4.30 -10.88
C SER A 30 2.57 -3.52 -12.19
N ASP A 31 2.78 -4.17 -13.33
CA ASP A 31 2.66 -3.55 -14.65
C ASP A 31 1.22 -3.07 -14.91
N ASP A 32 0.21 -3.85 -14.52
CA ASP A 32 -1.18 -3.46 -14.61
C ASP A 32 -1.52 -2.26 -13.72
N ASN A 33 -0.97 -2.20 -12.51
CA ASN A 33 -1.14 -1.05 -11.64
C ASN A 33 -0.49 0.22 -12.22
N LEU A 34 0.70 0.10 -12.80
CA LEU A 34 1.35 1.22 -13.52
C LEU A 34 0.46 1.71 -14.66
N ARG A 35 -0.10 0.81 -15.48
CA ARG A 35 -1.04 1.17 -16.56
C ARG A 35 -2.31 1.86 -16.03
N LYS A 36 -2.88 1.39 -14.91
CA LYS A 36 -4.05 2.03 -14.28
C LYS A 36 -3.78 3.46 -13.82
N LEU A 37 -2.53 3.74 -13.42
CA LEU A 37 -2.07 5.08 -13.07
C LEU A 37 -1.70 5.94 -14.30
N GLY A 38 -1.90 5.40 -15.52
CA GLY A 38 -1.53 6.08 -16.77
C GLY A 38 -0.04 6.07 -17.07
N LEU A 39 0.74 5.26 -16.34
CA LEU A 39 2.18 5.12 -16.53
C LEU A 39 2.49 3.94 -17.46
N ASP A 40 3.49 4.12 -18.31
CA ASP A 40 4.01 3.07 -19.18
C ASP A 40 5.08 2.27 -18.41
N PRO A 41 4.86 0.98 -18.12
CA PRO A 41 5.77 0.17 -17.30
C PRO A 41 7.18 0.08 -17.91
N ASP A 42 7.31 0.05 -19.24
CA ASP A 42 8.61 -0.04 -19.89
C ASP A 42 9.41 1.26 -19.70
N LYS A 43 8.74 2.41 -19.76
CA LYS A 43 9.39 3.71 -19.52
C LYS A 43 9.77 3.90 -18.06
N VAL A 44 8.96 3.44 -17.12
CA VAL A 44 9.29 3.47 -15.69
C VAL A 44 10.55 2.65 -15.44
N ARG A 45 10.63 1.41 -15.95
CA ARG A 45 11.82 0.56 -15.82
C ARG A 45 13.05 1.19 -16.46
N ALA A 46 12.93 1.73 -17.68
CA ALA A 46 14.03 2.39 -18.36
C ALA A 46 14.56 3.60 -17.57
N THR A 47 13.66 4.40 -16.98
CA THR A 47 14.04 5.56 -16.16
C THR A 47 14.76 5.15 -14.89
N LEU A 48 14.27 4.12 -14.21
CA LEU A 48 14.89 3.56 -13.01
C LEU A 48 16.25 2.92 -13.30
N GLN A 49 16.42 2.30 -14.46
CA GLN A 49 17.71 1.75 -14.90
C GLN A 49 18.71 2.84 -15.29
N ALA A 50 18.24 3.94 -15.89
CA ALA A 50 19.08 5.08 -16.26
C ALA A 50 19.54 5.90 -15.04
N GLN A 51 18.77 5.87 -13.96
CA GLN A 51 19.11 6.50 -12.68
C GLN A 51 19.11 5.45 -11.57
N PRO A 52 20.14 4.59 -11.52
CA PRO A 52 20.26 3.65 -10.42
C PRO A 52 20.39 4.44 -9.12
N MET A 53 19.41 4.30 -8.24
CA MET A 53 19.52 4.83 -6.89
C MET A 53 20.60 4.08 -6.14
N ASP A 54 21.48 4.82 -5.45
CA ASP A 54 22.39 4.23 -4.49
C ASP A 54 21.58 3.64 -3.31
N GLU A 55 22.11 2.60 -2.67
CA GLU A 55 21.40 1.88 -1.60
C GLU A 55 20.97 2.82 -0.46
N ARG A 56 21.80 3.82 -0.15
CA ARG A 56 21.49 4.86 0.82
C ARG A 56 20.29 5.72 0.41
N GLN A 57 20.21 6.09 -0.87
CA GLN A 57 19.10 6.90 -1.41
C GLN A 57 17.79 6.09 -1.41
N ARG A 58 17.89 4.79 -1.69
CA ARG A 58 16.74 3.89 -1.66
C ARG A 58 16.17 3.75 -0.26
N GLN A 59 17.02 3.60 0.76
CA GLN A 59 16.60 3.55 2.16
C GLN A 59 15.98 4.86 2.64
N GLU A 60 16.55 6.00 2.27
CA GLU A 60 15.98 7.32 2.57
C GLU A 60 14.59 7.49 1.92
N ALA A 61 14.45 7.10 0.66
CA ALA A 61 13.17 7.16 -0.05
C ALA A 61 12.11 6.22 0.57
N GLU A 62 12.50 5.01 0.99
CA GLU A 62 11.58 4.06 1.65
C GLU A 62 11.12 4.59 3.02
N ALA A 63 12.02 5.21 3.79
CA ALA A 63 11.68 5.82 5.07
C ALA A 63 10.69 6.97 4.90
N LEU A 64 10.91 7.85 3.92
CA LEU A 64 9.99 8.94 3.59
C LEU A 64 8.64 8.41 3.11
N PHE A 65 8.64 7.42 2.23
CA PHE A 65 7.40 6.81 1.75
C PHE A 65 6.58 6.21 2.91
N ARG A 66 7.23 5.53 3.85
CA ARG A 66 6.55 4.98 5.04
C ARG A 66 5.98 6.09 5.92
N GLN A 67 6.73 7.16 6.13
CA GLN A 67 6.27 8.33 6.88
C GLN A 67 5.03 8.97 6.24
N ASP A 68 5.04 9.13 4.92
CA ASP A 68 3.93 9.70 4.18
C ASP A 68 2.68 8.80 4.27
N MET A 69 2.85 7.47 4.17
CA MET A 69 1.75 6.52 4.35
C MET A 69 1.17 6.57 5.76
N GLU A 70 2.01 6.64 6.80
CA GLU A 70 1.55 6.81 8.19
C GLU A 70 0.84 8.15 8.43
N ALA A 71 1.22 9.20 7.70
CA ALA A 71 0.52 10.48 7.74
C ALA A 71 -0.87 10.37 7.10
N VAL A 72 -0.96 9.75 5.92
CA VAL A 72 -2.23 9.49 5.22
C VAL A 72 -3.17 8.66 6.09
N ASP A 73 -2.68 7.58 6.71
CA ASP A 73 -3.51 6.73 7.56
C ASP A 73 -4.08 7.50 8.76
N ARG A 74 -3.26 8.35 9.41
CA ARG A 74 -3.73 9.22 10.51
C ARG A 74 -4.76 10.24 10.06
N GLU A 75 -4.64 10.80 8.87
CA GLU A 75 -5.63 11.74 8.32
C GLU A 75 -6.95 11.03 8.03
N VAL A 76 -6.89 9.85 7.41
CA VAL A 76 -8.07 9.01 7.13
C VAL A 76 -8.76 8.60 8.43
N GLU A 77 -8.02 8.22 9.47
CA GLU A 77 -8.58 7.89 10.79
C GLU A 77 -9.27 9.10 11.43
N GLN A 78 -8.67 10.29 11.35
CA GLN A 78 -9.25 11.52 11.87
C GLN A 78 -10.54 11.90 11.11
N GLU A 79 -10.55 11.80 9.79
CA GLU A 79 -11.75 12.03 8.98
C GLU A 79 -12.83 10.99 9.28
N ALA A 80 -12.46 9.71 9.43
CA ALA A 80 -13.39 8.66 9.81
C ALA A 80 -13.98 8.89 11.21
N ALA A 81 -13.17 9.34 12.17
CA ALA A 81 -13.62 9.71 13.51
C ALA A 81 -14.55 10.94 13.48
N TYR A 82 -14.22 11.95 12.68
CA TYR A 82 -15.06 13.13 12.49
C TYR A 82 -16.41 12.78 11.84
N ALA A 83 -16.41 11.92 10.82
CA ALA A 83 -17.62 11.40 10.19
C ALA A 83 -18.49 10.59 11.17
N ARG A 84 -17.88 9.78 12.05
CA ARG A 84 -18.58 9.06 13.12
C ARG A 84 -19.20 10.00 14.14
N GLN A 85 -18.48 11.05 14.58
CA GLN A 85 -19.02 12.04 15.52
C GLN A 85 -20.20 12.82 14.92
N ARG A 86 -20.10 13.22 13.65
CA ARG A 86 -21.17 13.93 12.93
C ARG A 86 -22.41 13.09 12.66
N SER A 87 -22.26 11.77 12.58
CA SER A 87 -23.36 10.81 12.37
C SER A 87 -24.00 10.30 13.67
N THR A 88 -23.53 10.71 14.85
CA THR A 88 -24.24 10.43 16.10
C THR A 88 -25.60 11.16 16.10
N PRO A 89 -26.74 10.45 16.19
CA PRO A 89 -28.04 11.09 16.23
C PRO A 89 -28.13 11.92 17.52
N ARG A 90 -28.40 13.22 17.37
CA ARG A 90 -28.68 14.13 18.49
C ARG A 90 -29.75 13.49 19.37
N ALA A 91 -29.43 13.24 20.63
CA ALA A 91 -30.33 12.62 21.59
C ALA A 91 -31.70 13.36 21.59
N PRO A 92 -32.83 12.62 21.54
CA PRO A 92 -34.15 13.22 21.58
C PRO A 92 -34.30 13.94 22.93
N GLY A 93 -34.29 15.28 22.91
CA GLY A 93 -34.43 16.13 24.10
C GLY A 93 -33.34 17.18 24.33
N ALA A 94 -32.29 17.25 23.49
CA ALA A 94 -31.25 18.26 23.65
C ALA A 94 -31.80 19.70 23.38
N PRO A 95 -31.82 20.60 24.38
CA PRO A 95 -32.47 21.91 24.27
C PRO A 95 -31.87 22.75 23.16
N VAL A 96 -32.71 23.21 22.25
CA VAL A 96 -32.34 24.17 21.20
C VAL A 96 -32.18 25.53 21.86
N LYS A 97 -30.94 25.93 22.17
CA LYS A 97 -30.64 27.32 22.55
C LYS A 97 -31.01 28.22 21.38
N ARG A 98 -32.17 28.88 21.47
CA ARG A 98 -32.61 29.89 20.50
C ARG A 98 -31.59 31.04 20.52
N PRO A 99 -31.10 31.52 19.36
CA PRO A 99 -30.25 32.71 19.32
C PRO A 99 -31.05 33.90 19.86
N ARG A 100 -30.47 34.64 20.81
CA ARG A 100 -31.09 35.84 21.37
C ARG A 100 -31.04 36.93 20.30
N THR A 101 -32.20 37.40 19.87
CA THR A 101 -32.33 38.62 19.06
C THR A 101 -31.86 39.79 19.92
N MET A 102 -30.78 40.43 19.51
CA MET A 102 -30.35 41.71 20.08
C MET A 102 -31.26 42.78 19.45
N VAL A 103 -32.01 43.51 20.29
CA VAL A 103 -32.74 44.71 19.87
C VAL A 103 -31.80 45.89 19.95
#